data_AF-A0A0R2JCX4-F1
#
_entry.id   AF-A0A0R2JCX4-F1
#
_cell.length_a   1.000
_cell.length_b   1.000
_cell.length_c   1.000
_cell.angle_alpha   90.00
_cell.angle_beta   90.00
_cell.angle_gamma   90.00
#
_symmetry.space_group_name_H-M   'P 1'
#
loop_
_entity.id
_entity.type
_entity.pdbx_description
1 polymer ?
#
loop_
_entity_poly.entity_id
_entity_poly.type
_entity_poly.pdbx_seq_one_letter_code
_entity_poly.pdbx_strand_id
1 'polypeptide(L)'
;MQIDLDKIVSLEEPNYLNLSAVRQAINNGDYDIARRLLKRECNLKYLPDEARPLYHTLHARLELGQQNFFGALNDLQNASVAVSQTQKNLLLEIEMVTTEVWIKLEDFEKARFCNRIAVKKVRNFLNSRNRQNNLNNDLIVSIYRQSADLALAQEAISTAEDFLIQAKSFVSKSTLTNELIRINLVEGKLRSIKKERKESCRAYLRAYTTAEQLGDTVMMEDIKPYLVENNIDYFD
;
A
#
# COMPACT_ATOMS: atom_id res chain seq x y z
N MET A 1 -5.63 -8.96 -30.95
CA MET A 1 -5.66 -9.80 -29.73
C MET A 1 -4.96 -9.01 -28.64
N GLN A 2 -5.72 -8.32 -27.79
CA GLN A 2 -5.17 -7.43 -26.77
C GLN A 2 -5.03 -8.26 -25.49
N ILE A 3 -3.82 -8.76 -25.23
CA ILE A 3 -3.53 -9.49 -24.01
C ILE A 3 -3.54 -8.45 -22.88
N ASP A 4 -4.43 -8.65 -21.91
CA ASP A 4 -4.49 -7.88 -20.68
C ASP A 4 -3.19 -8.17 -19.91
N LEU A 5 -2.22 -7.26 -19.96
CA LEU A 5 -0.89 -7.41 -19.33
C LEU A 5 -1.00 -7.56 -17.80
N ASP A 6 -2.08 -7.05 -17.19
CA ASP A 6 -2.39 -7.31 -15.78
C ASP A 6 -2.85 -8.77 -15.56
N LYS A 7 -3.25 -9.49 -16.62
CA LYS A 7 -3.52 -10.94 -16.67
C LYS A 7 -2.41 -11.77 -17.31
N ILE A 8 -1.29 -11.17 -17.75
CA ILE A 8 -0.02 -11.89 -18.01
C ILE A 8 0.64 -12.27 -16.66
N VAL A 9 -0.20 -12.81 -15.77
CA VAL A 9 0.16 -13.44 -14.50
C VAL A 9 -0.24 -14.93 -14.56
N SER A 10 -0.68 -15.42 -15.74
CA SER A 10 -1.05 -16.83 -15.96
C SER A 10 -0.44 -17.45 -17.22
N LEU A 11 0.63 -16.86 -17.77
CA LEU A 11 1.36 -17.54 -18.84
C LEU A 11 2.35 -18.53 -18.22
N GLU A 12 2.25 -19.77 -18.67
CA GLU A 12 3.00 -20.97 -18.32
C GLU A 12 4.51 -20.88 -18.67
N GLU A 13 5.12 -19.72 -18.42
CA GLU A 13 6.55 -19.52 -18.54
C GLU A 13 7.19 -19.59 -17.14
N PRO A 14 8.19 -20.46 -16.94
CA PRO A 14 8.75 -20.80 -15.62
C PRO A 14 9.34 -19.61 -14.83
N ASN A 15 9.49 -18.44 -15.45
CA ASN A 15 10.04 -17.24 -14.81
C ASN A 15 8.98 -16.28 -14.24
N TYR A 16 7.72 -16.32 -14.71
CA TYR A 16 6.65 -15.44 -14.22
C TYR A 16 5.99 -15.96 -12.94
N LEU A 17 6.04 -17.28 -12.72
CA LEU A 17 5.52 -17.93 -11.51
C LEU A 17 6.16 -17.42 -10.21
N ASN A 18 7.35 -16.83 -10.27
CA ASN A 18 8.09 -16.47 -9.06
C ASN A 18 7.81 -15.03 -8.59
N LEU A 19 7.55 -14.06 -9.49
CA LEU A 19 7.27 -12.67 -9.08
C LEU A 19 5.90 -12.52 -8.39
N SER A 20 4.91 -13.33 -8.79
CA SER A 20 3.61 -13.39 -8.09
C SER A 20 3.77 -13.97 -6.68
N ALA A 21 4.57 -15.03 -6.52
CA ALA A 21 4.90 -15.62 -5.22
C ALA A 21 5.68 -14.65 -4.33
N VAL A 22 6.64 -13.89 -4.89
CA VAL A 22 7.33 -12.82 -4.17
C VAL A 22 6.32 -11.76 -3.70
N ARG A 23 5.43 -11.28 -4.57
CA ARG A 23 4.41 -10.30 -4.20
C ARG A 23 3.51 -10.82 -3.08
N GLN A 24 3.08 -12.08 -3.16
CA GLN A 24 2.25 -12.71 -2.14
C GLN A 24 3.00 -12.79 -0.79
N ALA A 25 4.25 -13.24 -0.79
CA ALA A 25 5.07 -13.28 0.41
C ALA A 25 5.25 -11.87 1.02
N ILE A 26 5.49 -10.84 0.21
CA ILE A 26 5.57 -9.45 0.70
C ILE A 26 4.23 -9.00 1.31
N ASN A 27 3.11 -9.32 0.67
CA ASN A 27 1.78 -8.94 1.16
C ASN A 27 1.43 -9.65 2.47
N ASN A 28 1.95 -10.85 2.71
CA ASN A 28 1.79 -11.59 3.96
C ASN A 28 2.78 -11.14 5.06
N GLY A 29 3.73 -10.25 4.75
CA GLY A 29 4.79 -9.86 5.69
C GLY A 29 5.97 -10.83 5.76
N ASP A 30 6.00 -11.86 4.90
CA ASP A 30 7.06 -12.88 4.83
C ASP A 30 8.30 -12.37 4.06
N TYR A 31 8.91 -11.26 4.52
CA TYR A 31 10.00 -10.58 3.82
C TYR A 31 11.23 -11.47 3.57
N ASP A 32 11.54 -12.40 4.48
CA ASP A 32 12.65 -13.35 4.32
C ASP A 32 12.37 -14.40 3.24
N ILE A 33 11.13 -14.85 3.11
CA ILE A 33 10.71 -15.75 2.02
C ILE A 33 10.78 -14.99 0.71
N ALA A 34 10.18 -13.79 0.65
CA ALA A 34 10.17 -12.95 -0.54
C ALA A 34 11.59 -12.65 -1.06
N ARG A 35 12.54 -12.33 -0.17
CA ARG A 35 13.94 -12.09 -0.55
C ARG A 35 14.62 -13.34 -1.11
N ARG A 36 14.39 -14.50 -0.50
CA ARG A 36 14.94 -15.77 -0.99
C ARG A 36 14.41 -16.11 -2.38
N LEU A 37 13.09 -15.97 -2.58
CA LEU A 37 12.45 -16.17 -3.87
C LEU A 37 13.02 -15.21 -4.93
N LEU A 38 13.08 -13.92 -4.62
CA LEU A 38 13.57 -12.91 -5.57
C LEU A 38 15.05 -13.13 -5.95
N LYS A 39 15.92 -13.49 -4.98
CA LYS A 39 17.35 -13.71 -5.23
C LYS A 39 17.65 -15.00 -5.97
N ARG A 40 16.93 -16.08 -5.68
CA ARG A 40 17.23 -17.43 -6.22
C ARG A 40 16.50 -17.71 -7.52
N GLU A 41 15.30 -17.16 -7.68
CA GLU A 41 14.34 -17.61 -8.70
C GLU A 41 13.98 -16.51 -9.69
N CYS A 42 14.44 -15.27 -9.47
CA CYS A 42 14.25 -14.15 -10.39
C CYS A 42 15.60 -13.57 -10.81
N ASN A 43 16.18 -14.13 -11.88
CA ASN A 43 17.38 -13.54 -12.48
C ASN A 43 16.97 -12.47 -13.50
N LEU A 44 17.22 -11.20 -13.14
CA LEU A 44 16.86 -10.03 -13.95
C LEU A 44 17.30 -10.10 -15.41
N LYS A 45 18.45 -10.74 -15.69
CA LYS A 45 18.99 -10.89 -17.05
C LYS A 45 18.08 -11.71 -17.97
N TYR A 46 17.31 -12.64 -17.40
CA TYR A 46 16.42 -13.54 -18.14
C TYR A 46 14.95 -13.16 -18.03
N LEU A 47 14.64 -12.03 -17.37
CA LEU A 47 13.28 -11.50 -17.32
C LEU A 47 12.97 -10.75 -18.64
N PRO A 48 11.80 -11.02 -19.25
CA PRO A 48 11.27 -10.20 -20.34
C PRO A 48 11.13 -8.74 -19.90
N ASP A 49 11.26 -7.81 -20.84
CA ASP A 49 11.28 -6.38 -20.55
C ASP A 49 10.00 -5.93 -19.84
N GLU A 50 8.84 -6.53 -20.17
CA GLU A 50 7.54 -6.24 -19.57
C GLU A 50 7.43 -6.64 -18.09
N ALA A 51 8.27 -7.59 -17.64
CA ALA A 51 8.30 -8.10 -16.28
C ALA A 51 9.28 -7.35 -15.36
N ARG A 52 10.27 -6.66 -15.95
CA ARG A 52 11.30 -5.93 -15.19
C ARG A 52 10.73 -4.83 -14.29
N PRO A 53 9.73 -4.03 -14.70
CA PRO A 53 9.12 -3.04 -13.80
C PRO A 53 8.53 -3.68 -12.55
N LEU A 54 7.94 -4.88 -12.67
CA LEU A 54 7.41 -5.62 -11.54
C LEU A 54 8.55 -6.08 -10.62
N TYR A 55 9.61 -6.65 -11.18
CA TYR A 55 10.80 -7.04 -10.41
C TYR A 55 11.32 -5.86 -9.57
N HIS A 56 11.57 -4.71 -10.21
CA HIS A 56 12.09 -3.53 -9.52
C HIS A 56 11.11 -3.01 -8.47
N THR A 57 9.80 -3.02 -8.74
CA THR A 57 8.79 -2.61 -7.75
C THR A 57 8.80 -3.53 -6.52
N LEU A 58 8.92 -4.84 -6.71
CA LEU A 58 8.98 -5.80 -5.60
C LEU A 58 10.31 -5.69 -4.83
N HIS A 59 11.43 -5.49 -5.54
CA HIS A 59 12.72 -5.24 -4.92
C HIS A 59 12.67 -3.96 -4.06
N ALA A 60 12.10 -2.87 -4.58
CA ALA A 60 11.92 -1.64 -3.83
C ALA A 60 11.10 -1.82 -2.55
N ARG A 61 10.04 -2.64 -2.57
CA ARG A 61 9.26 -2.97 -1.36
C ARG A 61 10.08 -3.73 -0.32
N LEU A 62 11.01 -4.59 -0.74
CA LEU A 62 11.94 -5.28 0.16
C LEU A 62 12.99 -4.33 0.74
N GLU A 63 13.56 -3.44 -0.09
CA GLU A 63 14.50 -2.41 0.35
C GLU A 63 13.84 -1.44 1.34
N LEU A 64 12.60 -1.03 1.08
CA LEU A 64 11.79 -0.24 2.00
C LEU A 64 11.60 -0.95 3.36
N GLY A 65 11.31 -2.25 3.35
CA GLY A 65 11.20 -3.07 4.57
C GLY A 65 12.51 -3.13 5.39
N GLN A 66 13.66 -2.93 4.73
CA GLN A 66 14.97 -2.85 5.38
C GLN A 66 15.42 -1.42 5.70
N GLN A 67 14.56 -0.43 5.50
CA GLN A 67 14.88 0.98 5.67
C GLN A 67 15.99 1.47 4.71
N ASN A 68 16.25 0.76 3.61
CA ASN A 68 17.12 1.24 2.54
C ASN A 68 16.32 2.09 1.55
N PHE A 69 15.98 3.30 1.96
CA PHE A 69 15.10 4.19 1.22
C PHE A 69 15.68 4.62 -0.14
N PHE A 70 16.99 4.88 -0.22
CA PHE A 70 17.63 5.27 -1.48
C PHE A 70 17.69 4.11 -2.48
N GLY A 71 17.94 2.88 -2.01
CA GLY A 71 17.82 1.67 -2.82
C GLY A 71 16.41 1.52 -3.39
N ALA A 72 15.40 1.67 -2.54
CA ALA A 72 14.00 1.62 -2.96
C ALA A 72 13.66 2.68 -4.02
N LEU A 73 14.09 3.95 -3.84
CA LEU A 73 13.84 5.01 -4.82
C LEU A 73 14.53 4.74 -6.17
N ASN A 74 15.75 4.20 -6.16
CA ASN A 74 16.47 3.85 -7.38
C ASN A 74 15.73 2.76 -8.16
N ASP A 75 15.25 1.72 -7.48
CA ASP A 75 14.45 0.68 -8.12
C ASP A 75 13.10 1.19 -8.62
N LEU A 76 12.41 2.05 -7.86
CA LEU A 76 11.15 2.66 -8.31
C LEU A 76 11.35 3.55 -9.53
N GLN A 77 12.48 4.27 -9.61
CA GLN A 77 12.85 5.03 -10.80
C GLN A 77 13.02 4.10 -12.01
N ASN A 78 13.76 2.99 -11.87
CA ASN A 78 13.92 2.00 -12.93
C ASN A 78 12.57 1.40 -13.37
N ALA A 79 11.70 1.07 -12.41
CA ALA A 79 10.35 0.58 -12.68
C ALA A 79 9.50 1.61 -13.44
N SER A 80 9.53 2.87 -13.00
CA SER A 80 8.72 3.96 -13.57
C SER A 80 9.05 4.28 -15.03
N VAL A 81 10.32 4.13 -15.42
CA VAL A 81 10.79 4.37 -16.80
C VAL A 81 10.37 3.25 -17.73
N ALA A 82 10.29 2.01 -17.22
CA ALA A 82 10.05 0.82 -18.02
C ALA A 82 8.59 0.34 -18.02
N VAL A 83 7.74 0.80 -17.09
CA VAL A 83 6.34 0.36 -16.97
C VAL A 83 5.46 0.86 -18.12
N SER A 84 4.64 -0.03 -18.67
CA SER A 84 3.68 0.30 -19.73
C SER A 84 2.41 0.97 -19.20
N GLN A 85 1.79 1.83 -20.01
CA GLN A 85 0.46 2.43 -19.73
C GLN A 85 -0.67 1.39 -19.60
N THR A 86 -0.46 0.18 -20.12
CA THR A 86 -1.40 -0.93 -19.99
C THR A 86 -1.33 -1.62 -18.63
N GLN A 87 -0.21 -1.52 -17.89
CA GLN A 87 0.00 -2.14 -16.58
C GLN A 87 -0.52 -1.23 -15.45
N LYS A 88 -1.84 -0.98 -15.45
CA LYS A 88 -2.47 0.05 -14.60
C LYS A 88 -2.22 -0.18 -13.12
N ASN A 89 -2.32 -1.42 -12.66
CA ASN A 89 -2.07 -1.75 -11.25
C ASN A 89 -0.63 -1.50 -10.84
N LEU A 90 0.33 -1.84 -11.70
CA LEU A 90 1.74 -1.62 -11.45
C LEU A 90 2.09 -0.12 -11.43
N LEU A 91 1.47 0.67 -12.31
CA LEU A 91 1.58 2.13 -12.29
C LEU A 91 1.08 2.75 -10.99
N LEU A 92 0.05 2.17 -10.36
CA LEU A 92 -0.45 2.62 -9.06
C LEU A 92 0.47 2.17 -7.93
N GLU A 93 0.94 0.93 -7.96
CA GLU A 93 1.84 0.37 -6.95
C GLU A 93 3.17 1.15 -6.90
N ILE A 94 3.77 1.49 -8.05
CA ILE A 94 5.01 2.29 -8.09
C ILE A 94 4.81 3.65 -7.40
N GLU A 95 3.73 4.37 -7.69
CA GLU A 95 3.48 5.70 -7.09
C GLU A 95 3.16 5.60 -5.60
N MET A 96 2.39 4.58 -5.21
CA MET A 96 2.04 4.30 -3.82
C MET A 96 3.29 3.96 -2.98
N VAL A 97 4.18 3.10 -3.49
CA VAL A 97 5.43 2.75 -2.79
C VAL A 97 6.36 3.96 -2.77
N THR A 98 6.49 4.71 -3.86
CA THR A 98 7.30 5.95 -3.90
C THR A 98 6.83 6.96 -2.86
N THR A 99 5.52 7.14 -2.74
CA THR A 99 4.91 7.98 -1.69
C THR A 99 5.30 7.49 -0.30
N GLU A 100 5.19 6.18 -0.04
CA GLU A 100 5.55 5.58 1.25
C GLU A 100 7.03 5.83 1.58
N VAL A 101 7.94 5.71 0.61
CA VAL A 101 9.38 5.99 0.85
C VAL A 101 9.58 7.44 1.29
N TRP A 102 8.95 8.40 0.62
CA TRP A 102 9.07 9.81 0.99
C TRP A 102 8.44 10.13 2.35
N ILE A 103 7.35 9.46 2.72
CA ILE A 103 6.78 9.54 4.08
C ILE A 103 7.80 9.07 5.11
N LYS A 104 8.48 7.93 4.87
CA LYS A 104 9.50 7.40 5.78
C LYS A 104 10.76 8.25 5.86
N LEU A 105 11.06 9.01 4.81
CA LEU A 105 12.13 10.01 4.78
C LEU A 105 11.71 11.37 5.36
N GLU A 106 10.46 11.51 5.83
CA GLU A 106 9.87 12.77 6.35
C GLU A 106 9.88 13.93 5.34
N ASP A 107 10.07 13.65 4.03
CA ASP A 107 9.95 14.63 2.95
C ASP A 107 8.49 14.70 2.48
N PHE A 108 7.67 15.36 3.28
CA PHE A 108 6.23 15.43 3.04
C PHE A 108 5.86 16.20 1.76
N GLU A 109 6.69 17.13 1.28
CA GLU A 109 6.46 17.82 0.02
C GLU A 109 6.53 16.84 -1.16
N LYS A 110 7.60 16.02 -1.22
CA LYS A 110 7.72 15.00 -2.27
C LYS A 110 6.67 13.90 -2.11
N ALA A 111 6.38 13.47 -0.89
CA ALA A 111 5.33 12.50 -0.63
C ALA A 111 3.97 12.98 -1.17
N ARG A 112 3.59 14.24 -0.91
CA ARG A 112 2.36 14.84 -1.44
C ARG A 112 2.36 14.92 -2.95
N PHE A 113 3.49 15.31 -3.56
CA PHE A 113 3.58 15.39 -5.01
C PHE A 113 3.32 14.02 -5.67
N CYS A 114 4.00 12.97 -5.20
CA CYS A 114 3.81 11.60 -5.68
C CYS A 114 2.39 11.09 -5.41
N ASN A 115 1.87 11.31 -4.20
CA ASN A 115 0.52 10.87 -3.86
C ASN A 115 -0.56 11.55 -4.72
N ARG A 116 -0.39 12.84 -5.04
CA ARG A 116 -1.30 13.55 -5.95
C ARG A 116 -1.30 12.92 -7.36
N ILE A 117 -0.15 12.48 -7.84
CA ILE A 117 -0.04 11.74 -9.11
C ILE A 117 -0.80 10.41 -9.00
N ALA A 118 -0.61 9.66 -7.92
CA ALA A 118 -1.30 8.40 -7.66
C ALA A 118 -2.84 8.59 -7.66
N VAL A 119 -3.35 9.55 -6.90
CA VAL A 119 -4.80 9.87 -6.83
C VAL A 119 -5.34 10.27 -8.21
N LYS A 120 -4.59 11.07 -8.98
CA LYS A 120 -4.99 11.44 -10.35
C LYS A 120 -5.08 10.20 -11.26
N LYS A 121 -4.12 9.28 -11.18
CA LYS A 121 -4.15 8.01 -11.94
C LYS A 121 -5.36 7.15 -11.54
N VAL A 122 -5.63 6.99 -10.24
CA VAL A 122 -6.82 6.27 -9.74
C VAL A 122 -8.10 6.83 -10.36
N ARG A 123 -8.31 8.14 -10.26
CA ARG A 123 -9.51 8.81 -10.81
C ARG A 123 -9.62 8.62 -12.33
N ASN A 124 -8.52 8.79 -13.04
CA ASN A 124 -8.50 8.61 -14.50
C ASN A 124 -8.82 7.17 -14.91
N PHE A 125 -8.26 6.18 -14.21
CA PHE A 125 -8.50 4.77 -14.52
C PHE A 125 -9.94 4.38 -14.23
N LEU A 126 -10.49 4.77 -13.07
CA LEU A 126 -11.88 4.53 -12.68
C LEU A 126 -12.88 5.16 -13.66
N ASN A 127 -12.61 6.38 -14.13
CA ASN A 127 -13.49 7.10 -15.06
C ASN A 127 -13.37 6.60 -16.51
N SER A 128 -12.38 5.77 -16.84
CA SER A 128 -12.25 5.23 -18.19
C SER A 128 -13.42 4.28 -18.49
N ARG A 129 -14.12 4.49 -19.62
CA ARG A 129 -15.33 3.72 -20.02
C ARG A 129 -15.07 2.24 -20.35
N ASN A 130 -13.86 1.73 -20.10
CA ASN A 130 -13.51 0.35 -20.38
C ASN A 130 -14.11 -0.56 -19.28
N ARG A 131 -15.05 -1.44 -19.68
CA ARG A 131 -15.76 -2.41 -18.82
C ARG A 131 -14.87 -3.46 -18.13
N GLN A 132 -13.55 -3.38 -18.27
CA GLN A 132 -12.57 -4.28 -17.67
C GLN A 132 -11.58 -3.51 -16.79
N ASN A 133 -12.07 -2.62 -15.93
CA ASN A 133 -11.23 -2.00 -14.91
C ASN A 133 -11.02 -2.98 -13.75
N ASN A 134 -10.11 -3.94 -13.94
CA ASN A 134 -9.62 -4.82 -12.87
C ASN A 134 -8.55 -4.08 -12.05
N LEU A 135 -8.92 -2.95 -11.44
CA LEU A 135 -8.01 -2.28 -10.51
C LEU A 135 -8.04 -3.00 -9.17
N ASN A 136 -6.87 -3.15 -8.56
CA ASN A 136 -6.73 -3.73 -7.25
C ASN A 136 -7.22 -2.72 -6.20
N ASN A 137 -8.30 -3.08 -5.50
CA ASN A 137 -8.88 -2.27 -4.45
C ASN A 137 -7.90 -1.96 -3.32
N ASP A 138 -7.01 -2.89 -2.94
CA ASP A 138 -6.05 -2.68 -1.87
C ASP A 138 -5.05 -1.56 -2.20
N LEU A 139 -4.66 -1.43 -3.47
CA LEU A 139 -3.82 -0.32 -3.92
C LEU A 139 -4.58 1.01 -3.85
N ILE A 140 -5.84 1.04 -4.29
CA ILE A 140 -6.69 2.23 -4.23
C ILE A 140 -6.88 2.68 -2.78
N VAL A 141 -7.18 1.73 -1.89
CA VAL A 141 -7.32 1.93 -0.45
C VAL A 141 -6.03 2.53 0.13
N SER A 142 -4.89 1.92 -0.17
CA SER A 142 -3.58 2.37 0.32
C SER A 142 -3.26 3.81 -0.12
N ILE A 143 -3.53 4.15 -1.39
CA ILE A 143 -3.30 5.48 -1.93
C ILE A 143 -4.16 6.52 -1.20
N TYR A 144 -5.46 6.27 -1.04
CA TYR A 144 -6.34 7.20 -0.34
C TYR A 144 -6.06 7.29 1.15
N ARG A 145 -5.65 6.19 1.78
CA ARG A 145 -5.16 6.21 3.16
C ARG A 145 -3.93 7.13 3.29
N GLN A 146 -2.92 6.97 2.44
CA GLN A 146 -1.74 7.85 2.43
C GLN A 146 -2.14 9.31 2.19
N SER A 147 -3.13 9.58 1.33
CA SER A 147 -3.66 10.93 1.14
C SER A 147 -4.27 11.50 2.43
N ALA A 148 -5.02 10.67 3.17
CA ALA A 148 -5.60 11.07 4.45
C ALA A 148 -4.51 11.34 5.50
N ASP A 149 -3.51 10.47 5.64
CA ASP A 149 -2.37 10.66 6.53
C ASP A 149 -1.60 11.95 6.22
N LEU A 150 -1.31 12.21 4.94
CA LEU A 150 -0.62 13.42 4.49
C LEU A 150 -1.45 14.68 4.75
N ALA A 151 -2.78 14.61 4.60
CA ALA A 151 -3.68 15.71 4.92
C ALA A 151 -3.76 15.98 6.43
N LEU A 152 -3.77 14.93 7.26
CA LEU A 152 -3.69 15.07 8.72
C LEU A 152 -2.39 15.72 9.17
N ALA A 153 -1.26 15.37 8.55
CA ALA A 153 0.03 16.01 8.82
C ALA A 153 0.06 17.51 8.47
N GLN A 154 -0.89 17.99 7.66
CA GLN A 154 -1.10 19.41 7.35
C GLN A 154 -2.26 20.05 8.12
N GLU A 155 -2.82 19.34 9.11
CA GLU A 155 -4.02 19.77 9.85
C GLU A 155 -5.25 20.03 8.93
N ALA A 156 -5.25 19.49 7.71
CA ALA A 156 -6.34 19.61 6.75
C ALA A 156 -7.44 18.58 7.03
N ILE A 157 -8.12 18.73 8.18
CA ILE A 157 -9.05 17.75 8.76
C ILE A 157 -10.19 17.35 7.81
N SER A 158 -10.82 18.33 7.16
CA SER A 158 -11.90 18.06 6.20
C SER A 158 -11.42 17.21 5.02
N THR A 159 -10.25 17.53 4.47
CA THR A 159 -9.66 16.81 3.35
C THR A 159 -9.24 15.40 3.75
N ALA A 160 -8.70 15.22 4.95
CA ALA A 160 -8.39 13.91 5.49
C ALA A 160 -9.64 13.02 5.63
N GLU A 161 -10.75 13.60 6.12
CA GLU A 161 -12.03 12.89 6.25
C GLU A 161 -12.57 12.45 4.88
N ASP A 162 -12.51 13.31 3.86
CA ASP A 162 -12.94 12.98 2.49
C ASP A 162 -12.12 11.83 1.88
N PHE A 163 -10.80 11.82 2.09
CA PHE A 163 -9.94 10.73 1.63
C PHE A 163 -10.20 9.44 2.38
N LEU A 164 -10.46 9.50 3.67
CA LEU A 164 -10.80 8.33 4.47
C LEU A 164 -12.14 7.70 4.02
N ILE A 165 -13.14 8.53 3.68
CA ILE A 165 -14.40 8.07 3.08
C ILE A 165 -14.14 7.38 1.74
N GLN A 166 -13.30 7.98 0.88
CA GLN A 166 -12.91 7.37 -0.39
C GLN A 166 -12.22 6.02 -0.17
N ALA A 167 -11.23 5.91 0.71
CA ALA A 167 -10.57 4.65 1.04
C ALA A 167 -11.57 3.57 1.46
N LYS A 168 -12.45 3.88 2.44
CA LYS A 168 -13.45 2.94 2.96
C LYS A 168 -14.44 2.43 1.91
N SER A 169 -14.69 3.19 0.85
CA SER A 169 -15.59 2.76 -0.24
C SER A 169 -15.02 1.59 -1.07
N PHE A 170 -13.71 1.37 -1.04
CA PHE A 170 -13.02 0.29 -1.76
C PHE A 170 -12.63 -0.90 -0.87
N VAL A 171 -12.73 -0.77 0.46
CA VAL A 171 -12.38 -1.85 1.40
C VAL A 171 -13.35 -3.02 1.26
N SER A 172 -12.82 -4.24 1.19
CA SER A 172 -13.63 -5.46 1.23
C SER A 172 -14.34 -5.58 2.58
N LYS A 173 -15.66 -5.79 2.56
CA LYS A 173 -16.44 -6.03 3.80
C LYS A 173 -16.27 -7.43 4.37
N SER A 174 -15.73 -8.37 3.57
CA SER A 174 -15.62 -9.79 3.92
C SER A 174 -14.19 -10.23 4.24
N THR A 175 -13.20 -9.38 4.02
CA THR A 175 -11.78 -9.76 4.11
C THR A 175 -11.06 -8.80 5.05
N LEU A 176 -10.44 -9.34 6.10
CA LEU A 176 -9.52 -8.59 6.94
C LEU A 176 -8.21 -8.40 6.19
N THR A 177 -7.69 -7.18 6.19
CA THR A 177 -6.43 -6.82 5.52
C THR A 177 -5.62 -5.87 6.38
N ASN A 178 -4.29 -5.83 6.18
CA ASN A 178 -3.41 -4.88 6.85
C ASN A 178 -3.81 -3.42 6.57
N GLU A 179 -4.37 -3.14 5.40
CA GLU A 179 -4.87 -1.80 5.08
C GLU A 179 -6.10 -1.41 5.89
N LEU A 180 -6.96 -2.35 6.30
CA LEU A 180 -8.07 -2.06 7.21
C LEU A 180 -7.56 -1.61 8.58
N ILE A 181 -6.50 -2.25 9.11
CA ILE A 181 -5.85 -1.83 10.35
C ILE A 181 -5.36 -0.38 10.21
N ARG A 182 -4.61 -0.10 9.14
CA ARG A 182 -4.03 1.21 8.90
C ARG A 182 -5.08 2.30 8.70
N ILE A 183 -6.18 2.02 7.99
CA ILE A 183 -7.33 2.96 7.88
C ILE A 183 -7.91 3.28 9.25
N ASN A 184 -8.12 2.27 10.10
CA ASN A 184 -8.64 2.47 11.45
C ASN A 184 -7.68 3.31 12.31
N LEU A 185 -6.36 3.19 12.12
CA LEU A 185 -5.37 4.06 12.76
C LEU A 185 -5.51 5.52 12.31
N VAL A 186 -5.63 5.77 11.00
CA VAL A 186 -5.85 7.12 10.47
C VAL A 186 -7.17 7.71 10.99
N GLU A 187 -8.22 6.89 11.05
CA GLU A 187 -9.50 7.29 11.62
C GLU A 187 -9.38 7.68 13.09
N GLY A 188 -8.69 6.88 13.91
CA GLY A 188 -8.45 7.21 15.32
C GLY A 188 -7.75 8.55 15.48
N LYS A 189 -6.70 8.81 14.70
CA LYS A 189 -5.97 10.09 14.69
C LYS A 189 -6.89 11.26 14.32
N LEU A 190 -7.65 11.14 13.24
CA LEU A 190 -8.61 12.14 12.79
C LEU A 190 -9.64 12.47 13.88
N ARG A 191 -10.24 11.44 14.50
CA ARG A 191 -11.26 11.60 15.54
C ARG A 191 -10.67 12.22 16.81
N SER A 192 -9.45 11.85 17.17
CA SER A 192 -8.70 12.46 18.29
C SER A 192 -8.51 13.97 18.08
N ILE A 193 -8.07 14.39 16.90
CA ILE A 193 -7.90 15.82 16.57
C ILE A 193 -9.24 16.58 16.61
N LYS A 194 -10.34 15.94 16.17
CA LYS A 194 -11.70 16.49 16.28
C LYS A 194 -12.26 16.48 17.70
N LYS A 195 -11.51 15.97 18.69
CA LYS A 195 -11.93 15.79 20.10
C LYS A 195 -13.12 14.85 20.26
N GLU A 196 -13.31 13.95 19.31
CA GLU A 196 -14.34 12.90 19.30
C GLU A 196 -13.77 11.65 20.01
N ARG A 197 -13.59 11.75 21.34
CA ARG A 197 -12.85 10.73 22.13
C ARG A 197 -13.43 9.33 21.98
N LYS A 198 -14.76 9.17 22.01
CA LYS A 198 -15.41 7.86 21.94
C LYS A 198 -15.18 7.19 20.58
N GLU A 199 -15.25 7.96 19.51
CA GLU A 199 -15.04 7.55 18.14
C GLU A 199 -13.58 7.21 17.89
N SER A 200 -12.65 8.02 18.42
CA SER A 200 -11.21 7.76 18.44
C SER A 200 -10.91 6.40 19.09
N CYS A 201 -11.43 6.16 20.31
CA CYS A 201 -11.22 4.90 21.01
C CYS A 201 -11.75 3.70 20.23
N ARG A 202 -12.95 3.82 19.66
CA ARG A 202 -13.54 2.75 18.84
C ARG A 202 -12.69 2.44 17.62
N ALA A 203 -12.13 3.44 16.96
CA ALA A 203 -11.29 3.24 15.79
C ALA A 203 -9.99 2.52 16.14
N TYR A 204 -9.29 2.93 17.20
CA TYR A 204 -8.08 2.24 17.65
C TYR A 204 -8.34 0.82 18.13
N LEU A 205 -9.44 0.58 18.85
CA LEU A 205 -9.85 -0.78 19.22
C LEU A 205 -10.09 -1.66 17.99
N ARG A 206 -10.79 -1.15 16.97
CA ARG A 206 -10.97 -1.88 15.70
C ARG A 206 -9.64 -2.20 15.03
N ALA A 207 -8.67 -1.28 15.07
CA ALA A 207 -7.34 -1.52 14.54
C ALA A 207 -6.67 -2.67 15.29
N TYR A 208 -6.66 -2.62 16.62
CA TYR A 208 -6.03 -3.63 17.47
C TYR A 208 -6.66 -5.01 17.30
N THR A 209 -8.00 -5.12 17.38
CA THR A 209 -8.70 -6.41 17.22
C THR A 209 -8.48 -7.01 15.83
N THR A 210 -8.36 -6.16 14.80
CA THR A 210 -8.06 -6.64 13.44
C THR A 210 -6.62 -7.15 13.34
N ALA A 211 -5.66 -6.46 13.96
CA ALA A 211 -4.26 -6.91 14.03
C ALA A 211 -4.13 -8.24 14.77
N GLU A 212 -4.84 -8.39 15.88
CA GLU A 212 -4.90 -9.64 16.64
C GLU A 212 -5.49 -10.80 15.81
N GLN A 213 -6.60 -10.57 15.10
CA GLN A 213 -7.21 -11.58 14.22
C GLN A 213 -6.30 -12.00 13.06
N LEU A 214 -5.42 -11.11 12.61
CA LEU A 214 -4.41 -11.41 11.59
C LEU A 214 -3.11 -12.00 12.17
N GLY A 215 -2.95 -12.02 13.49
CA GLY A 215 -1.72 -12.45 14.17
C GLY A 215 -0.55 -11.48 13.96
N ASP A 216 -0.80 -10.24 13.57
CA ASP A 216 0.24 -9.22 13.32
C ASP A 216 0.67 -8.57 14.63
N THR A 217 1.51 -9.29 15.37
CA THR A 217 2.05 -8.85 16.68
C THR A 217 2.81 -7.53 16.60
N VAL A 218 3.46 -7.23 15.47
CA VAL A 218 4.18 -5.97 15.26
C VAL A 218 3.19 -4.81 15.19
N MET A 219 2.14 -4.93 14.38
CA MET A 219 1.10 -3.90 14.34
C MET A 219 0.39 -3.75 15.69
N MET A 220 0.17 -4.83 16.44
CA MET A 220 -0.41 -4.73 17.78
C MET A 220 0.45 -3.86 18.70
N GLU A 221 1.76 -4.08 18.75
CA GLU A 221 2.68 -3.24 19.53
C GLU A 221 2.67 -1.77 19.06
N ASP A 222 2.63 -1.53 17.75
CA ASP A 222 2.56 -0.18 17.18
C ASP A 222 1.26 0.56 17.55
N ILE A 223 0.17 -0.17 17.82
CA ILE A 223 -1.15 0.41 18.19
C ILE A 223 -1.24 0.72 19.68
N LYS A 224 -0.56 -0.05 20.55
CA LYS A 224 -0.67 0.08 22.02
C LYS A 224 -0.46 1.51 22.55
N PRO A 225 0.55 2.30 22.10
CA PRO A 225 0.74 3.67 22.58
C PRO A 225 -0.52 4.52 22.42
N TYR A 226 -1.23 4.39 21.30
CA TYR A 226 -2.48 5.12 21.05
C TYR A 226 -3.59 4.68 22.00
N LEU A 227 -3.66 3.40 22.34
CA LEU A 227 -4.66 2.90 23.30
C LEU A 227 -4.39 3.41 24.72
N VAL A 228 -3.11 3.44 25.15
CA VAL A 228 -2.68 4.02 26.44
C VAL A 228 -3.05 5.49 26.53
N GLU A 229 -2.67 6.29 25.52
CA GLU A 229 -2.97 7.73 25.48
C GLU A 229 -4.46 8.02 25.62
N ASN A 230 -5.31 7.13 25.09
CA ASN A 230 -6.76 7.28 25.15
C ASN A 230 -7.40 6.69 26.43
N ASN A 231 -6.61 6.11 27.34
CA ASN A 231 -7.04 5.37 28.52
C ASN A 231 -8.06 4.27 28.19
N ILE A 232 -7.73 3.46 27.18
CA ILE A 232 -8.51 2.28 26.83
C ILE A 232 -7.87 1.11 27.55
N ASP A 233 -8.60 0.39 28.39
CA ASP A 233 -8.15 -0.92 28.87
C ASP A 233 -8.38 -1.97 27.77
N TYR A 234 -7.34 -2.70 27.42
CA TYR A 234 -7.33 -3.75 26.39
C TYR A 234 -6.77 -5.07 26.93
N PHE A 235 -6.71 -5.21 28.26
CA PHE A 235 -6.49 -6.47 28.95
C PHE A 235 -7.75 -6.82 29.73
N ASP A 236 -8.54 -7.74 29.17
CA ASP A 236 -9.46 -8.65 29.87
C ASP A 236 -9.38 -10.01 29.18
#